data_AF-A0A660W8X6-F1
#
_entry.id   AF-A0A660W8X6-F1
#
_cell.length_a   1.000
_cell.length_b   1.000
_cell.length_c   1.000
_cell.angle_alpha   90.00
_cell.angle_beta   90.00
_cell.angle_gamma   90.00
#
_symmetry.space_group_name_H-M   'P 1'
#
loop_
_entity.id
_entity.type
_entity.pdbx_description
1 polymer ?
#
loop_
_entity_poly.entity_id
_entity_poly.type
_entity_poly.pdbx_seq_one_letter_code
_entity_poly.pdbx_strand_id
1 'polypeptide(L)'
;MADWTNLFDARLALAGPVADEQLTQIPAKRGVLLLSGQDNAPIVMVTAADMRSRAQSRLAWPGKELTSPATITKITKTPDLRRVTQAILYKRCESFFETELQFLEIARAIWPDRYEKLLAWKSPWFVYIDLDEPYPHLAKKPHRFFCGNLSAQACSRRWAIGPFVSGGDADKFIEALQDTFDLCRSVKCLRNAPHGPRCAYAEINRCLSPADGTISMDDYRQVLARACKFAAGQREGLARKLRSEMSQA
;
A
#
# COMPACT_ATOMS: atom_id res chain seq x y z
N MET A 1 -11.82 27.32 6.26
CA MET A 1 -11.06 26.37 5.42
C MET A 1 -9.59 26.71 5.58
N ALA A 2 -8.74 25.73 5.88
CA ALA A 2 -7.30 25.98 5.99
C ALA A 2 -6.77 26.50 4.64
N ASP A 3 -5.93 27.53 4.67
CA ASP A 3 -5.26 28.03 3.47
C ASP A 3 -4.13 27.06 3.07
N TRP A 4 -4.54 25.97 2.44
CA TRP A 4 -3.66 24.90 1.96
C TRP A 4 -2.80 25.34 0.77
N THR A 5 -3.05 26.52 0.18
CA THR A 5 -2.29 27.00 -0.98
C THR A 5 -0.83 27.26 -0.63
N ASN A 6 -0.54 27.62 0.62
CA ASN A 6 0.82 27.82 1.16
C ASN A 6 1.65 26.53 1.24
N LEU A 7 1.05 25.35 1.02
CA LEU A 7 1.79 24.09 0.93
C LEU A 7 2.53 23.95 -0.41
N PHE A 8 2.14 24.72 -1.43
CA PHE A 8 2.77 24.73 -2.74
C PHE A 8 3.83 25.83 -2.83
N ASP A 9 4.86 25.60 -3.66
CA ASP A 9 5.97 26.55 -3.80
C ASP A 9 5.59 27.71 -4.72
N ALA A 10 4.71 27.46 -5.69
CA ALA A 10 4.22 28.47 -6.61
C ALA A 10 2.85 28.13 -7.19
N ARG A 11 2.18 29.17 -7.68
CA ARG A 11 0.90 29.11 -8.39
C ARG A 11 1.04 29.80 -9.75
N LEU A 12 0.78 29.05 -10.81
CA LEU A 12 0.69 29.56 -12.17
C LEU A 12 -0.77 29.81 -12.52
N ALA A 13 -1.17 31.07 -12.66
CA ALA A 13 -2.48 31.40 -13.22
C ALA A 13 -2.47 31.17 -14.74
N LEU A 14 -3.51 30.52 -15.26
CA LEU A 14 -3.69 30.29 -16.69
C LEU A 14 -4.64 31.36 -17.23
N ALA A 15 -4.19 32.09 -18.25
CA ALA A 15 -5.00 33.07 -18.97
C ALA A 15 -5.60 32.41 -20.21
N GLY A 16 -6.94 32.43 -20.34
CA GLY A 16 -7.63 31.96 -21.54
C GLY A 16 -7.47 30.45 -21.82
N PRO A 17 -7.64 29.99 -23.08
CA PRO A 17 -7.37 28.60 -23.43
C PRO A 17 -5.91 28.28 -23.16
N VAL A 18 -5.67 27.20 -22.40
CA VAL A 18 -4.33 26.84 -21.92
C VAL A 18 -3.38 26.58 -23.10
N ALA A 19 -2.40 27.46 -23.25
CA ALA A 19 -1.35 27.35 -24.26
C ALA A 19 -0.11 26.66 -23.69
N ASP A 20 0.59 25.86 -24.50
CA ASP A 20 1.75 25.09 -24.04
C ASP A 20 2.91 26.00 -23.59
N GLU A 21 2.99 27.22 -24.13
CA GLU A 21 3.97 28.25 -23.75
C GLU A 21 3.81 28.66 -22.28
N GLN A 22 2.58 28.74 -21.77
CA GLN A 22 2.33 29.10 -20.36
C GLN A 22 2.91 28.03 -19.42
N LEU A 23 2.90 26.76 -19.82
CA LEU A 23 3.37 25.64 -19.03
C LEU A 23 4.90 25.58 -18.91
N THR A 24 5.64 26.31 -19.74
CA THR A 24 7.12 26.37 -19.66
C THR A 24 7.62 26.93 -18.33
N GLN A 25 6.81 27.77 -17.67
CA GLN A 25 7.07 28.31 -16.33
C GLN A 25 7.09 27.25 -15.24
N ILE A 26 6.45 26.09 -15.48
CA ILE A 26 6.53 24.94 -14.57
C ILE A 26 7.89 24.28 -14.77
N PRO A 27 8.67 24.05 -13.69
CA PRO A 27 9.93 23.32 -13.79
C PRO A 27 9.73 21.91 -14.36
N ALA A 28 10.55 21.52 -15.33
CA ALA A 28 10.67 20.13 -15.81
C ALA A 28 11.44 19.27 -14.79
N LYS A 29 10.88 19.19 -13.59
CA LYS A 29 11.43 18.48 -12.43
C LYS A 29 10.32 17.68 -11.76
N ARG A 30 10.73 16.82 -10.84
CA ARG A 30 9.86 16.01 -10.01
C ARG A 30 9.08 16.87 -9.02
N GLY A 31 7.86 16.43 -8.70
CA GLY A 31 7.06 17.07 -7.68
C GLY A 31 5.59 16.68 -7.69
N VAL A 32 4.80 17.48 -6.98
CA VAL A 32 3.35 17.36 -6.88
C VAL A 32 2.70 18.51 -7.66
N LEU A 33 1.67 18.18 -8.43
CA LEU A 33 0.87 19.14 -9.20
C LEU A 33 -0.58 19.07 -8.78
N LEU A 34 -1.21 20.23 -8.62
CA LEU A 34 -2.64 20.39 -8.43
C LEU A 34 -3.20 21.30 -9.51
N LEU A 35 -4.16 20.79 -10.29
CA LEU A 35 -5.00 21.62 -11.13
C LEU A 35 -6.14 22.19 -10.28
N SER A 36 -6.34 23.49 -10.34
CA SER A 36 -7.40 24.19 -9.61
C SER A 36 -8.28 25.00 -10.54
N GLY A 37 -9.57 25.05 -10.23
CA GLY A 37 -10.56 25.86 -10.93
C GLY A 37 -10.77 27.22 -10.28
N GLN A 38 -12.00 27.72 -10.40
CA GLN A 38 -12.43 28.98 -9.79
C GLN A 38 -12.24 28.96 -8.28
N ASP A 39 -11.81 30.08 -7.70
CA ASP A 39 -11.55 30.25 -6.26
C ASP A 39 -10.58 29.20 -5.67
N ASN A 40 -9.62 28.75 -6.48
CA ASN A 40 -8.68 27.68 -6.16
C ASN A 40 -9.36 26.32 -5.85
N ALA A 41 -10.58 26.08 -6.32
CA ALA A 41 -11.26 24.80 -6.12
C ALA A 41 -10.39 23.64 -6.66
N PRO A 42 -9.99 22.67 -5.81
CA PRO A 42 -9.07 21.61 -6.22
C PRO A 42 -9.77 20.61 -7.15
N ILE A 43 -9.21 20.37 -8.34
CA ILE A 43 -9.79 19.49 -9.37
C ILE A 43 -9.10 18.13 -9.37
N VAL A 44 -7.79 18.11 -9.61
CA VAL A 44 -7.00 16.88 -9.68
C VAL A 44 -5.59 17.12 -9.20
N MET A 45 -5.10 16.21 -8.36
CA MET A 45 -3.74 16.23 -7.84
C MET A 45 -2.98 14.98 -8.29
N VAL A 46 -1.72 15.15 -8.69
CA VAL A 46 -0.87 14.06 -9.19
C VAL A 46 0.58 14.22 -8.75
N THR A 47 1.27 13.10 -8.60
CA THR A 47 2.74 13.08 -8.55
C THR A 47 3.31 13.01 -9.97
N ALA A 48 4.49 13.60 -10.16
CA ALA A 48 5.17 13.61 -11.45
C ALA A 48 6.68 13.47 -11.29
N ALA A 49 7.31 12.70 -12.18
CA ALA A 49 8.77 12.72 -12.35
C ALA A 49 9.22 13.98 -13.14
N ASP A 50 8.36 14.45 -14.05
CA ASP A 50 8.46 15.72 -14.75
C ASP A 50 7.10 16.41 -14.69
N MET A 51 7.02 17.47 -13.90
CA MET A 51 5.79 18.24 -13.69
C MET A 51 5.32 18.94 -14.98
N ARG A 52 6.23 19.52 -15.78
CA ARG A 52 5.86 20.20 -17.02
C ARG A 52 5.22 19.24 -18.01
N SER A 53 5.89 18.12 -18.28
CA SER A 53 5.37 17.07 -19.16
C SER A 53 4.05 16.50 -18.65
N ARG A 54 3.92 16.31 -17.33
CA ARG A 54 2.68 15.81 -16.73
C ARG A 54 1.53 16.81 -16.83
N ALA A 55 1.78 18.10 -16.63
CA ALA A 55 0.79 19.16 -16.80
C ALA A 55 0.32 19.21 -18.26
N GLN A 56 1.25 19.21 -19.22
CA GLN A 56 0.95 19.14 -20.65
C GLN A 56 0.11 17.92 -21.01
N SER A 57 0.47 16.72 -20.51
CA SER A 57 -0.28 15.49 -20.77
C SER A 57 -1.70 15.51 -20.17
N ARG A 58 -1.88 16.06 -18.97
CA ARG A 58 -3.20 16.15 -18.31
C ARG A 58 -4.10 17.19 -18.95
N LEU A 59 -3.49 18.26 -19.44
CA LEU A 59 -4.18 19.32 -20.16
C LEU A 59 -4.19 19.04 -21.67
N ALA A 60 -3.62 17.94 -22.18
CA ALA A 60 -3.74 17.58 -23.58
C ALA A 60 -5.18 17.17 -23.87
N TRP A 61 -5.81 17.80 -24.86
CA TRP A 61 -7.12 17.35 -25.34
C TRP A 61 -6.96 15.93 -25.95
N PRO A 62 -7.84 14.97 -25.65
CA PRO A 62 -7.75 13.61 -26.21
C PRO A 62 -7.99 13.53 -27.72
N GLY A 63 -8.41 14.62 -28.37
CA GLY A 63 -8.65 14.68 -29.82
C GLY A 63 -7.54 15.39 -30.60
N LYS A 64 -6.29 14.92 -30.51
CA LYS A 64 -5.48 14.92 -31.74
C LYS A 64 -6.02 13.77 -32.58
N GLU A 65 -6.94 14.09 -33.47
CA GLU A 65 -7.18 13.28 -34.66
C GLU A 65 -5.82 13.00 -35.31
N LEU A 66 -5.44 11.72 -35.42
CA LEU A 66 -4.59 11.32 -36.52
C LEU A 66 -5.37 11.69 -37.78
N THR A 67 -4.75 12.48 -38.65
CA THR A 67 -5.20 12.74 -40.01
C THR A 67 -5.23 11.43 -40.79
N SER A 68 -6.33 10.69 -40.66
CA SER A 68 -6.70 9.59 -41.56
C SER A 68 -8.23 9.64 -41.78
N PRO A 69 -8.71 9.78 -43.03
CA PRO A 69 -10.11 10.09 -43.33
C PRO A 69 -10.99 8.84 -43.36
N ALA A 70 -11.00 8.05 -42.28
CA ALA A 70 -11.99 6.99 -42.06
C ALA A 70 -11.91 6.50 -40.61
N THR A 71 -13.06 6.43 -39.94
CA THR A 71 -13.35 5.67 -38.70
C THR A 71 -13.62 6.51 -37.45
N ILE A 72 -14.93 6.75 -37.22
CA ILE A 72 -15.66 6.74 -35.94
C ILE A 72 -14.98 7.44 -34.75
N THR A 73 -15.51 8.62 -34.45
CA THR A 73 -15.25 9.45 -33.27
C THR A 73 -15.57 8.71 -31.98
N LYS A 74 -14.55 8.16 -31.31
CA LYS A 74 -14.70 7.57 -29.97
C LYS A 74 -14.82 8.71 -28.95
N ILE A 75 -16.05 9.07 -28.57
CA ILE A 75 -16.31 10.01 -27.48
C ILE A 75 -15.73 9.40 -26.20
N THR A 76 -14.57 9.88 -25.77
CA THR A 76 -14.01 9.51 -24.47
C THR A 76 -14.79 10.28 -23.39
N LYS A 77 -15.32 9.57 -22.38
CA LYS A 77 -16.02 10.17 -21.22
C LYS A 77 -15.09 11.00 -20.31
N THR A 78 -13.91 11.38 -20.80
CA THR A 78 -12.90 12.10 -20.04
C THR A 78 -13.24 13.58 -20.08
N PRO A 79 -13.49 14.24 -18.94
CA PRO A 79 -13.79 15.67 -18.91
C PRO A 79 -12.60 16.48 -19.40
N ASP A 80 -12.88 17.52 -20.19
CA ASP A 80 -11.85 18.44 -20.67
C ASP A 80 -11.36 19.33 -19.53
N LEU A 81 -10.18 18.99 -19.00
CA LEU A 81 -9.56 19.71 -17.91
C LEU A 81 -9.15 21.14 -18.29
N ARG A 82 -8.95 21.45 -19.59
CA ARG A 82 -8.58 22.81 -20.04
C ARG A 82 -9.66 23.83 -19.73
N ARG A 83 -10.94 23.43 -19.82
CA ARG A 83 -12.08 24.33 -19.65
C ARG A 83 -12.35 24.68 -18.19
N VAL A 84 -11.92 23.82 -17.28
CA VAL A 84 -12.18 23.97 -15.84
C VAL A 84 -10.95 24.43 -15.06
N THR A 85 -9.74 24.21 -15.57
CA THR A 85 -8.50 24.60 -14.90
C THR A 85 -8.21 26.08 -15.12
N GLN A 86 -8.14 26.86 -14.04
CA GLN A 86 -7.77 28.28 -14.06
C GLN A 86 -6.37 28.54 -13.49
N ALA A 87 -5.84 27.62 -12.69
CA ALA A 87 -4.49 27.71 -12.16
C ALA A 87 -3.89 26.33 -11.92
N ILE A 88 -2.56 26.29 -11.90
CA ILE A 88 -1.76 25.12 -11.57
C ILE A 88 -0.90 25.48 -10.38
N LEU A 89 -1.07 24.76 -9.28
CA LEU A 89 -0.18 24.84 -8.13
C LEU A 89 0.81 23.69 -8.18
N TYR A 90 2.07 23.94 -7.85
CA TYR A 90 3.09 22.92 -7.87
C TYR A 90 4.05 23.01 -6.69
N LYS A 91 4.55 21.86 -6.27
CA LYS A 91 5.59 21.72 -5.25
C LYS A 91 6.72 20.87 -5.81
N ARG A 92 7.93 21.41 -5.85
CA ARG A 92 9.12 20.70 -6.33
C ARG A 92 9.61 19.74 -5.25
N CYS A 93 10.03 18.55 -5.66
CA CYS A 93 10.62 17.56 -4.78
C CYS A 93 11.89 16.98 -5.42
N GLU A 94 12.87 16.62 -4.61
CA GLU A 94 14.16 16.09 -5.06
C GLU A 94 14.15 14.56 -5.18
N SER A 95 13.29 13.87 -4.41
CA SER A 95 13.26 12.40 -4.36
C SER A 95 11.86 11.80 -4.51
N PHE A 96 11.81 10.52 -4.89
CA PHE A 96 10.55 9.77 -4.94
C PHE A 96 9.85 9.74 -3.60
N PHE A 97 10.60 9.49 -2.53
CA PHE A 97 10.07 9.49 -1.17
C PHE A 97 9.45 10.84 -0.80
N GLU A 98 10.19 11.93 -1.02
CA GLU A 98 9.71 13.28 -0.72
C GLU A 98 8.45 13.63 -1.51
N THR A 99 8.39 13.26 -2.79
CA THR A 99 7.20 13.51 -3.64
C THR A 99 5.96 12.85 -3.07
N GLU A 100 6.09 11.61 -2.60
CA GLU A 100 4.99 10.83 -2.04
C GLU A 100 4.58 11.34 -0.67
N LEU A 101 5.55 11.74 0.16
CA LEU A 101 5.29 12.38 1.45
C LEU A 101 4.53 13.70 1.27
N GLN A 102 5.02 14.57 0.37
CA GLN A 102 4.37 15.84 0.07
C GLN A 102 2.97 15.64 -0.52
N PHE A 103 2.79 14.65 -1.40
CA PHE A 103 1.47 14.30 -1.91
C PHE A 103 0.50 13.92 -0.78
N LEU A 104 0.96 13.10 0.18
CA LEU A 104 0.16 12.69 1.34
C LEU A 104 -0.20 13.88 2.23
N GLU A 105 0.78 14.73 2.57
CA GLU A 105 0.58 15.91 3.42
C GLU A 105 -0.43 16.88 2.80
N ILE A 106 -0.27 17.19 1.51
CA ILE A 106 -1.19 18.04 0.76
C ILE A 106 -2.58 17.39 0.65
N ALA A 107 -2.65 16.07 0.37
CA ALA A 107 -3.93 15.37 0.27
C ALA A 107 -4.73 15.43 1.57
N ARG A 108 -4.06 15.29 2.72
CA ARG A 108 -4.69 15.40 4.06
C ARG A 108 -5.21 16.80 4.34
N ALA A 109 -4.50 17.84 3.90
CA ALA A 109 -4.92 19.22 4.07
C ALA A 109 -6.12 19.59 3.19
N ILE A 110 -6.14 19.15 1.93
CA ILE A 110 -7.21 19.47 0.97
C ILE A 110 -8.45 18.58 1.17
N TRP A 111 -8.25 17.30 1.44
CA TRP A 111 -9.33 16.29 1.51
C TRP A 111 -9.21 15.41 2.77
N PRO A 112 -9.37 15.96 3.98
CA PRO A 112 -9.19 15.21 5.23
C PRO A 112 -10.07 13.95 5.34
N ASP A 113 -11.30 13.98 4.80
CA ASP A 113 -12.22 12.84 4.88
C ASP A 113 -12.07 11.85 3.71
N ARG A 114 -11.25 12.16 2.70
CA ARG A 114 -11.17 11.39 1.45
C ARG A 114 -9.76 11.05 0.98
N TYR A 115 -8.71 11.57 1.62
CA TYR A 115 -7.32 11.38 1.17
C TYR A 115 -6.92 9.91 1.10
N GLU A 116 -7.44 9.05 1.98
CA GLU A 116 -7.18 7.61 1.95
C GLU A 116 -7.59 6.97 0.61
N LYS A 117 -8.68 7.45 -0.01
CA LYS A 117 -9.15 6.97 -1.31
C LYS A 117 -8.20 7.39 -2.44
N LEU A 118 -7.54 8.55 -2.31
CA LEU A 118 -6.53 9.02 -3.28
C LEU A 118 -5.25 8.19 -3.23
N LEU A 119 -5.01 7.49 -2.11
CA LEU A 119 -3.87 6.59 -1.91
C LEU A 119 -4.22 5.13 -2.17
N ALA A 120 -5.48 4.81 -2.47
CA ALA A 120 -5.95 3.43 -2.58
C ALA A 120 -5.23 2.62 -3.67
N TRP A 121 -4.69 3.27 -4.70
CA TRP A 121 -3.85 2.65 -5.74
C TRP A 121 -2.50 2.15 -5.22
N LYS A 122 -2.08 2.62 -4.03
CA LYS A 122 -0.90 2.17 -3.28
C LYS A 122 -1.28 1.54 -1.96
N SER A 123 -2.28 0.67 -1.96
CA SER A 123 -2.69 0.01 -0.71
C SER A 123 -1.53 -0.83 -0.16
N PRO A 124 -1.00 -0.51 1.04
CA PRO A 124 0.06 -1.32 1.63
C PRO A 124 -0.49 -2.71 2.01
N TRP A 125 0.41 -3.67 2.05
CA TRP A 125 0.11 -5.05 2.43
C TRP A 125 0.52 -5.31 3.87
N PHE A 126 -0.21 -6.18 4.55
CA PHE A 126 0.08 -6.61 5.91
C PHE A 126 -0.02 -8.12 5.99
N VAL A 127 0.71 -8.69 6.92
CA VAL A 127 0.56 -10.09 7.33
C VAL A 127 -0.31 -10.09 8.59
N TYR A 128 -1.50 -10.65 8.46
CA TYR A 128 -2.51 -10.74 9.49
C TYR A 128 -2.55 -12.15 10.07
N ILE A 129 -2.67 -12.24 11.39
CA ILE A 129 -2.80 -13.50 12.13
C ILE A 129 -3.83 -13.29 13.23
N ASP A 130 -4.77 -14.22 13.36
CA ASP A 130 -5.68 -14.30 14.51
C ASP A 130 -5.43 -15.62 15.23
N LEU A 131 -4.89 -15.56 16.46
CA LEU A 131 -4.59 -16.75 17.26
C LEU A 131 -5.84 -17.40 17.88
N ASP A 132 -6.98 -16.71 17.86
CA ASP A 132 -8.26 -17.21 18.36
C ASP A 132 -9.06 -17.93 17.26
N GLU A 133 -8.61 -17.85 16.00
CA GLU A 133 -9.17 -18.66 14.92
C GLU A 133 -8.95 -20.16 15.21
N PRO A 134 -9.92 -21.05 14.84
CA PRO A 134 -9.75 -22.50 15.00
C PRO A 134 -8.48 -23.04 14.32
N TYR A 135 -8.11 -22.44 13.19
CA TYR A 135 -6.95 -22.82 12.38
C TYR A 135 -6.10 -21.58 12.05
N PRO A 136 -5.34 -21.08 13.04
CA PRO A 136 -4.65 -19.81 12.92
C PRO A 136 -3.51 -19.93 11.90
N HIS A 137 -3.42 -18.98 10.98
CA HIS A 137 -2.44 -19.01 9.90
C HIS A 137 -2.00 -17.59 9.53
N LEU A 138 -0.83 -17.51 8.90
CA LEU A 138 -0.31 -16.28 8.32
C LEU A 138 -1.10 -15.94 7.06
N ALA A 139 -1.87 -14.85 7.08
CA ALA A 139 -2.67 -14.41 5.95
C ALA A 139 -2.21 -13.04 5.46
N LYS A 140 -1.86 -12.94 4.19
CA LYS A 140 -1.61 -11.64 3.56
C LYS A 140 -2.92 -10.90 3.32
N LYS A 141 -3.03 -9.66 3.81
CA LYS A 141 -4.22 -8.80 3.66
C LYS A 141 -3.82 -7.39 3.20
N PRO A 142 -4.56 -6.75 2.28
CA PRO A 142 -4.36 -5.35 1.95
C PRO A 142 -4.88 -4.45 3.08
N HIS A 143 -4.36 -3.23 3.21
CA HIS A 143 -4.76 -2.23 4.23
C HIS A 143 -6.28 -2.05 4.35
N ARG A 144 -7.02 -2.08 3.23
CA ARG A 144 -8.49 -1.94 3.22
C ARG A 144 -9.22 -3.01 4.03
N PHE A 145 -8.61 -4.17 4.26
CA PHE A 145 -9.15 -5.18 5.16
C PHE A 145 -9.24 -4.67 6.60
N PHE A 146 -8.36 -3.74 6.98
CA PHE A 146 -8.25 -3.20 8.33
C PHE A 146 -9.20 -2.01 8.56
N CYS A 147 -9.51 -1.24 7.50
CA CYS A 147 -10.44 -0.12 7.54
C CYS A 147 -11.89 -0.61 7.76
N GLY A 148 -12.46 -0.37 8.93
CA GLY A 148 -13.87 -0.65 9.26
C GLY A 148 -14.13 -2.02 9.91
N ASN A 149 -13.24 -3.00 9.76
CA ASN A 149 -13.36 -4.33 10.37
C ASN A 149 -12.50 -4.52 11.62
N LEU A 150 -11.49 -3.66 11.85
CA LEU A 150 -10.94 -3.49 13.19
C LEU A 150 -11.67 -2.35 13.86
N SER A 151 -12.83 -2.67 14.43
CA SER A 151 -13.16 -2.06 15.71
C SER A 151 -11.92 -2.19 16.58
N ALA A 152 -11.49 -1.08 17.17
CA ALA A 152 -10.39 -0.99 18.13
C ALA A 152 -10.64 -1.79 19.43
N GLN A 153 -11.35 -2.91 19.36
CA GLN A 153 -11.26 -3.97 20.34
C GLN A 153 -9.88 -4.60 20.17
N ALA A 154 -8.93 -4.05 20.91
CA ALA A 154 -7.60 -4.58 21.12
C ALA A 154 -7.66 -6.01 21.68
N CYS A 155 -7.96 -6.99 20.83
CA CYS A 155 -7.71 -8.39 21.15
C CYS A 155 -6.20 -8.57 21.08
N SER A 156 -5.57 -8.80 22.24
CA SER A 156 -4.13 -9.03 22.42
C SER A 156 -3.56 -10.21 21.63
N ARG A 157 -4.44 -10.98 20.96
CA ARG A 157 -4.16 -12.22 20.23
C ARG A 157 -4.29 -12.08 18.71
N ARG A 158 -4.61 -10.89 18.20
CA ARG A 158 -4.60 -10.55 16.76
C ARG A 158 -3.39 -9.71 16.42
N TRP A 159 -2.73 -10.02 15.32
CA TRP A 159 -1.49 -9.38 14.90
C TRP A 159 -1.61 -8.87 13.46
N ALA A 160 -1.10 -7.67 13.23
CA ALA A 160 -0.93 -7.07 11.91
C ALA A 160 0.53 -6.63 11.78
N ILE A 161 1.30 -7.35 10.96
CA ILE A 161 2.73 -7.10 10.74
C ILE A 161 2.90 -6.42 9.38
N GLY A 162 3.69 -5.36 9.32
CA GLY A 162 3.91 -4.56 8.12
C GLY A 162 4.12 -3.08 8.49
N PRO A 163 3.88 -2.15 7.55
CA PRO A 163 3.40 -2.34 6.18
C PRO A 163 4.48 -2.88 5.22
N PHE A 164 4.05 -3.69 4.25
CA PHE A 164 4.86 -4.16 3.12
C PHE A 164 4.54 -3.38 1.85
N VAL A 165 5.57 -3.08 1.06
CA VAL A 165 5.48 -2.29 -0.19
C VAL A 165 4.66 -3.01 -1.25
N SER A 166 4.82 -4.33 -1.35
CA SER A 166 4.09 -5.17 -2.28
C SER A 166 3.55 -6.43 -1.61
N GLY A 167 2.58 -7.06 -2.28
CA GLY A 167 2.06 -8.34 -1.81
C GLY A 167 3.10 -9.47 -1.88
N GLY A 168 4.07 -9.36 -2.80
CA GLY A 168 5.17 -10.32 -2.90
C GLY A 168 6.19 -10.18 -1.77
N ASP A 169 6.43 -8.96 -1.26
CA ASP A 169 7.29 -8.77 -0.09
C ASP A 169 6.65 -9.33 1.17
N ALA A 170 5.32 -9.22 1.30
CA ALA A 170 4.58 -9.88 2.37
C ALA A 170 4.65 -11.40 2.26
N ASP A 171 4.56 -11.98 1.05
CA ASP A 171 4.69 -13.43 0.84
C ASP A 171 6.10 -13.93 1.25
N LYS A 172 7.16 -13.25 0.81
CA LYS A 172 8.55 -13.58 1.21
C LYS A 172 8.73 -13.54 2.73
N PHE A 173 8.10 -12.57 3.39
CA PHE A 173 8.13 -12.48 4.84
C PHE A 173 7.37 -13.62 5.53
N ILE A 174 6.20 -14.01 5.00
CA ILE A 174 5.45 -15.18 5.46
C ILE A 174 6.29 -16.45 5.31
N GLU A 175 6.91 -16.65 4.15
CA GLU A 175 7.78 -17.80 3.87
C GLU A 175 8.95 -17.85 4.85
N ALA A 176 9.63 -16.72 5.07
CA ALA A 176 10.73 -16.65 6.03
C ALA A 176 10.30 -17.03 7.46
N LEU A 177 9.12 -16.59 7.91
CA LEU A 177 8.57 -16.99 9.21
C LEU A 177 8.20 -18.47 9.24
N GLN A 178 7.58 -18.98 8.18
CA GLN A 178 7.24 -20.40 8.06
C GLN A 178 8.50 -21.27 8.07
N ASP A 179 9.56 -20.83 7.40
CA ASP A 179 10.84 -21.51 7.34
C ASP A 179 11.57 -21.52 8.69
N THR A 180 11.51 -20.40 9.43
CA THR A 180 12.26 -20.23 10.69
C THR A 180 11.61 -20.96 11.86
N PHE A 181 10.28 -21.10 11.86
CA PHE A 181 9.51 -21.70 12.95
C PHE A 181 8.80 -23.00 12.55
N ASP A 182 9.13 -23.55 11.37
CA ASP A 182 8.51 -24.73 10.75
C ASP A 182 6.97 -24.70 10.79
N LEU A 183 6.40 -23.53 10.49
CA LEU A 183 4.95 -23.33 10.53
C LEU A 183 4.27 -24.04 9.34
N CYS A 184 3.06 -24.54 9.57
CA CYS A 184 2.26 -25.13 8.49
C CYS A 184 1.95 -24.09 7.40
N ARG A 185 2.33 -24.40 6.15
CA ARG A 185 2.06 -23.55 4.97
C ARG A 185 0.70 -23.79 4.34
N SER A 186 0.18 -25.01 4.50
CA SER A 186 -1.07 -25.43 3.87
C SER A 186 -2.24 -25.26 4.83
N VAL A 187 -2.98 -24.16 4.68
CA VAL A 187 -4.22 -23.92 5.43
C VAL A 187 -5.24 -25.03 5.17
N LYS A 188 -5.26 -25.59 3.95
CA LYS A 188 -6.14 -26.72 3.60
C LYS A 188 -5.84 -27.95 4.45
N CYS A 189 -4.56 -28.27 4.66
CA CYS A 189 -4.16 -29.38 5.53
C CYS A 189 -4.46 -29.03 7.00
N LEU A 190 -4.15 -27.80 7.43
CA LEU A 190 -4.36 -27.34 8.80
C LEU A 190 -5.84 -27.46 9.24
N ARG A 191 -6.79 -27.18 8.34
CA ARG A 191 -8.23 -27.33 8.60
C ARG A 191 -8.69 -28.76 8.90
N ASN A 192 -7.90 -29.76 8.51
CA ASN A 192 -8.21 -31.17 8.79
C ASN A 192 -7.56 -31.65 10.10
N ALA A 193 -6.88 -30.77 10.85
CA ALA A 193 -6.30 -31.12 12.14
C ALA A 193 -7.36 -31.67 13.12
N PRO A 194 -7.05 -32.70 13.91
CA PRO A 194 -5.76 -33.42 13.99
C PRO A 194 -5.69 -34.67 13.08
N HIS A 195 -6.67 -34.91 12.20
CA HIS A 195 -6.77 -36.15 11.41
C HIS A 195 -6.48 -35.94 9.91
N GLY A 196 -5.75 -34.89 9.59
CA GLY A 196 -5.39 -34.51 8.23
C GLY A 196 -4.20 -35.31 7.70
N PRO A 197 -4.02 -35.38 6.37
CA PRO A 197 -2.85 -36.00 5.78
C PRO A 197 -1.59 -35.15 6.05
N ARG A 198 -0.44 -35.83 6.12
CA ARG A 198 0.87 -35.17 6.09
C ARG A 198 1.03 -34.45 4.76
N CYS A 199 1.47 -33.19 4.79
CA CYS A 199 1.78 -32.45 3.58
C CYS A 199 3.25 -32.66 3.18
N ALA A 200 3.61 -32.31 1.95
CA ALA A 200 4.99 -32.43 1.46
C ALA A 200 6.02 -31.76 2.40
N TYR A 201 5.68 -30.63 3.01
CA TYR A 201 6.55 -29.95 3.99
C TYR A 201 6.73 -30.75 5.29
N ALA A 202 5.71 -31.50 5.72
CA ALA A 202 5.81 -32.39 6.86
C ALA A 202 6.70 -33.61 6.55
N GLU A 203 6.63 -34.14 5.33
CA GLU A 203 7.46 -35.26 4.89
C GLU A 203 8.95 -34.94 4.89
N ILE A 204 9.32 -33.69 4.58
CA ILE A 204 10.70 -33.20 4.62
C ILE A 204 11.09 -32.52 5.95
N ASN A 205 10.29 -32.70 7.01
CA ASN A 205 10.53 -32.12 8.35
C ASN A 205 10.67 -30.58 8.38
N ARG A 206 9.93 -29.87 7.51
CA ARG A 206 9.82 -28.39 7.46
C ARG A 206 8.45 -27.89 7.89
N CYS A 207 7.73 -28.71 8.67
CA CYS A 207 6.42 -28.40 9.22
C CYS A 207 6.26 -29.18 10.52
N LEU A 208 5.84 -28.50 11.59
CA LEU A 208 5.53 -29.13 12.87
C LEU A 208 4.35 -30.11 12.83
N SER A 209 3.64 -30.15 11.70
CA SER A 209 2.56 -31.11 11.43
C SER A 209 1.41 -31.03 12.45
N PRO A 210 0.79 -29.86 12.67
CA PRO A 210 -0.45 -29.79 13.46
C PRO A 210 -1.62 -30.53 12.78
N ALA A 211 -1.54 -30.73 11.45
CA ALA A 211 -2.61 -31.33 10.66
C ALA A 211 -2.80 -32.83 10.93
N ASP A 212 -1.73 -33.59 11.16
CA ASP A 212 -1.77 -35.04 11.41
C ASP A 212 -1.81 -35.38 12.93
N GLY A 213 -1.84 -34.35 13.78
CA GLY A 213 -1.86 -34.49 15.23
C GLY A 213 -0.48 -34.71 15.86
N THR A 214 0.63 -34.62 15.12
CA THR A 214 2.00 -34.73 15.68
C THR A 214 2.23 -33.72 16.81
N ILE A 215 1.69 -32.52 16.67
CA ILE A 215 1.59 -31.53 17.75
C ILE A 215 0.14 -31.12 17.98
N SER A 216 -0.19 -30.72 19.21
CA SER A 216 -1.51 -30.18 19.50
C SER A 216 -1.71 -28.80 18.84
N MET A 217 -2.96 -28.44 18.56
CA MET A 217 -3.27 -27.10 18.04
C MET A 217 -2.92 -25.98 19.02
N ASP A 218 -2.92 -26.27 20.33
CA ASP A 218 -2.53 -25.29 21.35
C ASP A 218 -1.02 -25.08 21.39
N ASP A 219 -0.22 -26.14 21.22
CA ASP A 219 1.23 -25.99 21.05
C ASP A 219 1.56 -25.25 19.76
N TYR A 220 0.84 -25.54 18.67
CA TYR A 220 0.97 -24.81 17.41
C TYR A 220 0.68 -23.31 17.59
N ARG A 221 -0.39 -22.95 18.31
CA ARG A 221 -0.72 -21.56 18.67
C ARG A 221 0.40 -20.89 19.44
N GLN A 222 1.04 -21.59 20.39
CA GLN A 222 2.16 -21.04 21.15
C GLN A 222 3.37 -20.74 20.25
N VAL A 223 3.70 -21.65 19.32
CA VAL A 223 4.77 -21.42 18.33
C VAL A 223 4.44 -20.21 17.46
N LEU A 224 3.20 -20.15 16.95
CA LEU A 224 2.74 -19.04 16.12
C LEU A 224 2.77 -17.70 16.86
N ALA A 225 2.40 -17.67 18.15
CA ALA A 225 2.52 -16.50 19.00
C ALA A 225 3.98 -16.04 19.19
N ARG A 226 4.92 -16.98 19.31
CA ARG A 226 6.37 -16.67 19.35
C ARG A 226 6.84 -16.08 18.02
N ALA A 227 6.41 -16.64 16.90
CA ALA A 227 6.71 -16.10 15.58
C ALA A 227 6.16 -14.67 15.41
N CYS A 228 4.94 -14.39 15.89
CA CYS A 228 4.36 -13.04 15.90
C CYS A 228 5.19 -12.05 16.74
N LYS A 229 5.59 -12.44 17.95
CA LYS A 229 6.44 -11.61 18.82
C LYS A 229 7.80 -11.32 18.19
N PHE A 230 8.41 -12.32 17.57
CA PHE A 230 9.67 -12.16 16.83
C PHE A 230 9.53 -11.18 15.66
N ALA A 231 8.45 -11.35 14.88
CA ALA A 231 8.10 -10.47 13.77
C ALA A 231 7.85 -9.02 14.21
N ALA A 232 7.25 -8.83 15.39
CA ALA A 232 7.02 -7.53 16.02
C ALA A 232 8.28 -6.92 16.66
N GLY A 233 9.46 -7.52 16.48
CA GLY A 233 10.73 -6.97 16.96
C GLY A 233 11.16 -7.42 18.35
N GLN A 234 10.37 -8.26 19.05
CA GLN A 234 10.72 -8.81 20.36
C GLN A 234 11.69 -10.00 20.21
N ARG A 235 12.88 -9.73 19.66
CA ARG A 235 13.84 -10.76 19.21
C ARG A 235 14.80 -11.21 20.31
N GLU A 236 15.14 -10.33 21.25
CA GLU A 236 16.17 -10.59 22.26
C GLU A 236 15.84 -11.77 23.17
N GLY A 237 14.58 -11.89 23.60
CA GLY A 237 14.15 -13.00 24.45
C GLY A 237 14.25 -14.35 23.74
N LEU A 238 13.86 -14.42 22.47
CA LEU A 238 13.98 -15.63 21.67
C LEU A 238 15.44 -15.98 21.41
N ALA A 239 16.26 -14.99 21.02
CA ALA A 239 17.69 -15.20 20.77
C ALA A 239 18.43 -15.71 22.00
N ARG A 240 18.12 -15.17 23.20
CA ARG A 240 18.69 -15.64 24.46
C ARG A 240 18.31 -17.08 24.77
N LYS A 241 17.02 -17.43 24.58
CA LYS A 241 16.53 -18.79 24.77
C LYS A 241 17.26 -19.78 23.84
N LEU A 242 17.30 -19.48 22.54
CA LEU A 242 17.97 -20.33 21.54
C LEU A 242 19.46 -20.52 21.85
N ARG A 243 20.17 -19.46 22.25
CA ARG A 243 21.58 -19.58 22.67
C ARG A 243 21.76 -20.50 23.88
N SER A 244 20.85 -20.42 24.85
CA SER A 244 20.88 -21.30 26.02
C SER A 244 20.67 -22.76 25.61
N GLU A 245 19.70 -23.04 24.75
CA GLU A 245 19.42 -24.39 24.24
C GLU A 245 20.63 -24.94 23.46
N MET A 246 21.25 -24.13 22.60
CA MET A 246 22.48 -24.51 21.87
C MET A 246 23.68 -24.77 22.79
N SER A 247 23.79 -24.08 23.93
CA SER A 247 24.88 -24.32 24.90
C SER A 247 24.66 -25.56 25.77
N GLN A 248 23.44 -26.09 25.80
CA GLN A 248 23.03 -27.25 26.61
C GLN A 248 22.91 -28.54 25.80
N ALA A 249 22.99 -28.45 24.47
CA ALA A 249 22.99 -29.57 23.52
C ALA A 249 24.42 -29.95 23.12
#